data_AF-A0A842R652-F1
#
_entry.id   AF-A0A842R652-F1
#
_cell.length_a   1.000
_cell.length_b   1.000
_cell.length_c   1.000
_cell.angle_alpha   90.00
_cell.angle_beta   90.00
_cell.angle_gamma   90.00
#
_symmetry.space_group_name_H-M   'P 1'
#
loop_
_entity.id
_entity.type
_entity.pdbx_description
1 polymer ?
#
loop_
_entity_poly.entity_id
_entity_poly.type
_entity_poly.pdbx_seq_one_letter_code
_entity_poly.pdbx_strand_id
1 'polypeptide(L)'
;MNEDTIKNQQVCTRCGYNIISGSPSKCPFCGAPESEFLPMNQVIEQFTVKATSVRAGVRQLQSHPDLGYEHAAYEITTGDTINWIDCPSSFSWSLQPFQNVLFTHHHFLGSMNLYRKAFDGESWLHARDANHDIVHLFPVDHEFTGNIEVNGIKGYHVDGHTPGFTVYFYRDCFFPCDYVFYKPGKSMKFNPYSPMEKIKKQANVITALLDQREINHVCGYTYIASYKEWRSAFNSLIE
;
A
#
# COMPACT_ATOMS: atom_id res chain seq x y z
N MET A 1 -7.41 -11.39 20.12
CA MET A 1 -6.34 -11.75 19.14
C MET A 1 -5.59 -12.95 19.69
N ASN A 2 -5.34 -14.02 18.91
CA ASN A 2 -4.57 -15.18 19.41
C ASN A 2 -3.09 -14.78 19.59
N GLU A 3 -2.48 -15.16 20.71
CA GLU A 3 -1.06 -14.95 21.00
C GLU A 3 -0.16 -15.46 19.87
N ASP A 4 -0.52 -16.56 19.21
CA ASP A 4 0.32 -17.17 18.16
C ASP A 4 0.53 -16.24 16.95
N THR A 5 -0.45 -15.42 16.58
CA THR A 5 -0.31 -14.47 15.46
C THR A 5 0.60 -13.31 15.82
N ILE A 6 0.54 -12.85 17.06
CA ILE A 6 1.43 -11.80 17.55
C ILE A 6 2.85 -12.34 17.72
N LYS A 7 3.01 -13.57 18.21
CA LYS A 7 4.33 -14.20 18.44
C LYS A 7 5.08 -14.54 17.15
N ASN A 8 4.36 -14.89 16.08
CA ASN A 8 4.97 -15.38 14.84
C ASN A 8 5.19 -14.29 13.77
N GLN A 9 5.03 -13.01 14.10
CA GLN A 9 5.21 -11.91 13.17
C GLN A 9 6.24 -10.91 13.69
N GLN A 10 7.12 -10.46 12.81
CA GLN A 10 8.11 -9.42 13.07
C GLN A 10 8.00 -8.35 11.99
N VAL A 11 8.46 -7.14 12.28
CA VAL A 11 8.52 -6.04 11.33
C VAL A 11 9.96 -5.61 11.14
N CYS A 12 10.39 -5.49 9.89
CA CYS A 12 11.68 -4.90 9.56
C CYS A 12 11.61 -3.38 9.78
N THR A 13 12.28 -2.86 10.81
CA THR A 13 12.28 -1.43 11.18
C THR A 13 12.84 -0.52 10.08
N ARG A 14 13.65 -1.08 9.16
CA ARG A 14 14.22 -0.35 8.02
C ARG A 14 13.21 -0.07 6.89
N CYS A 15 12.20 -0.92 6.71
CA CYS A 15 11.28 -0.79 5.56
C CYS A 15 9.80 -1.05 5.86
N GLY A 16 9.44 -1.41 7.09
CA GLY A 16 8.07 -1.76 7.46
C GLY A 16 7.59 -3.14 6.96
N TYR A 17 8.42 -3.90 6.25
CA TYR A 17 8.02 -5.22 5.75
C TYR A 17 7.70 -6.17 6.92
N ASN A 18 6.53 -6.81 6.83
CA ASN A 18 6.04 -7.75 7.83
C ASN A 18 6.52 -9.16 7.49
N ILE A 19 7.40 -9.70 8.32
CA ILE A 19 7.97 -11.04 8.23
C ILE A 19 7.07 -11.97 9.03
N ILE A 20 6.40 -12.89 8.34
CA ILE A 20 5.50 -13.86 8.96
C ILE A 20 6.19 -15.22 8.97
N SER A 21 6.23 -15.84 10.14
CA SER A 21 6.81 -17.16 10.41
C SER A 21 8.31 -17.28 10.12
N GLY A 22 9.05 -17.77 11.12
CA GLY A 22 10.51 -17.86 11.08
C GLY A 22 11.23 -16.55 11.41
N SER A 23 12.56 -16.59 11.40
CA SER A 23 13.43 -15.43 11.55
C SER A 23 14.55 -15.56 10.51
N PRO A 24 14.37 -15.06 9.28
CA PRO A 24 15.40 -15.13 8.26
C PRO A 24 16.60 -14.27 8.70
N SER A 25 17.82 -14.61 8.29
CA SER A 25 19.00 -13.79 8.63
C SER A 25 18.99 -12.40 8.01
N LYS A 26 18.16 -12.18 6.98
CA LYS A 26 17.95 -10.91 6.29
C LYS A 26 16.49 -10.70 5.90
N CYS A 27 16.05 -9.44 5.87
CA CYS A 27 14.73 -9.06 5.45
C CYS A 27 14.55 -9.49 3.98
N PRO A 28 13.51 -10.27 3.64
CA PRO A 28 13.31 -10.75 2.28
C PRO A 28 13.05 -9.63 1.28
N PHE A 29 12.62 -8.46 1.76
CA PHE A 29 12.36 -7.30 0.93
C PHE A 29 13.59 -6.41 0.75
N CYS A 30 14.13 -5.84 1.83
CA CYS A 30 15.21 -4.83 1.75
C CYS A 30 16.61 -5.36 2.08
N GLY A 31 16.74 -6.63 2.48
CA GLY A 31 18.03 -7.24 2.84
C GLY A 31 18.64 -6.78 4.17
N ALA A 32 17.91 -6.00 4.98
CA ALA A 32 18.33 -5.60 6.33
C ALA A 32 18.64 -6.82 7.21
N PRO A 33 19.65 -6.76 8.08
CA PRO A 33 19.97 -7.87 8.98
C PRO A 33 18.86 -8.10 10.03
N GLU A 34 18.83 -9.29 10.62
CA GLU A 34 17.88 -9.68 11.68
C GLU A 34 17.86 -8.71 12.88
N SER A 35 18.97 -8.01 13.15
CA SER A 35 19.03 -6.98 14.20
C SER A 35 18.10 -5.78 13.97
N GLU A 36 17.59 -5.62 12.74
CA GLU A 36 16.59 -4.61 12.36
C GLU A 36 15.16 -5.17 12.40
N PHE A 37 14.93 -6.32 13.04
CA PHE A 37 13.60 -6.91 13.16
C PHE A 37 13.05 -6.70 14.55
N LEU A 38 11.83 -6.18 14.61
CA LEU A 38 11.11 -5.98 15.86
C LEU A 38 9.94 -6.97 15.94
N PRO A 39 9.84 -7.80 16.99
CA PRO A 39 8.67 -8.64 17.24
C PRO A 39 7.38 -7.83 17.30
N MET A 40 6.28 -8.37 16.77
CA MET A 40 5.03 -7.60 16.62
C MET A 40 4.45 -7.11 17.96
N ASN A 41 4.62 -7.84 19.07
CA ASN A 41 4.22 -7.34 20.39
C ASN A 41 4.95 -6.05 20.76
N GLN A 42 6.26 -5.97 20.48
CA GLN A 42 7.04 -4.76 20.70
C GLN A 42 6.67 -3.65 19.71
N VAL A 43 6.33 -4.00 18.46
CA VAL A 43 5.82 -3.03 17.48
C VAL A 43 4.53 -2.37 17.99
N ILE A 44 3.58 -3.16 18.51
CA ILE A 44 2.30 -2.66 19.05
C ILE A 44 2.52 -1.72 20.24
N GLU A 45 3.54 -1.99 21.07
CA GLU A 45 3.86 -1.15 22.23
C GLU A 45 4.55 0.16 21.84
N GLN A 46 5.39 0.15 20.80
CA GLN A 46 6.27 1.26 20.43
C GLN A 46 5.72 2.13 19.31
N PHE A 47 4.82 1.61 18.49
CA PHE A 47 4.29 2.26 17.30
C PHE A 47 2.78 2.40 17.39
N THR A 48 2.26 3.54 16.93
CA THR A 48 0.84 3.73 16.64
C THR A 48 0.67 4.05 15.15
N VAL A 49 -0.56 4.06 14.65
CA VAL A 49 -0.84 4.54 13.29
C VAL A 49 -1.43 5.94 13.38
N LYS A 50 -0.72 6.90 12.77
CA LYS A 50 -1.17 8.29 12.62
C LYS A 50 -2.03 8.42 11.36
N ALA A 51 -3.23 8.97 11.53
CA ALA A 51 -4.11 9.33 10.43
C ALA A 51 -3.97 10.82 10.09
N THR A 52 -3.54 11.13 8.87
CA THR A 52 -3.40 12.51 8.36
C THR A 52 -4.46 12.77 7.29
N SER A 53 -5.26 13.83 7.45
CA SER A 53 -6.31 14.17 6.47
C SER A 53 -5.70 14.55 5.12
N VAL A 54 -6.11 13.86 4.05
CA VAL A 54 -5.85 14.27 2.65
C VAL A 54 -6.96 15.23 2.21
N ARG A 55 -8.20 14.80 2.45
CA ARG A 55 -9.44 15.57 2.20
C ARG A 55 -10.60 14.94 2.97
N ALA A 56 -11.79 15.54 2.89
CA ALA A 56 -12.99 14.97 3.47
C ALA A 56 -13.25 13.53 2.97
N GLY A 57 -13.22 12.57 3.91
CA GLY A 57 -13.43 11.14 3.67
C GLY A 57 -12.20 10.38 3.16
N VAL A 58 -11.00 10.99 3.12
CA VAL A 58 -9.75 10.31 2.77
C VAL A 58 -8.63 10.71 3.73
N ARG A 59 -8.02 9.73 4.39
CA ARG A 59 -6.91 9.91 5.32
C ARG A 59 -5.74 9.01 4.95
N GLN A 60 -4.52 9.54 5.01
CA GLN A 60 -3.31 8.74 4.95
C GLN A 60 -3.04 8.12 6.31
N LEU A 61 -2.68 6.83 6.32
CA LEU A 61 -2.33 6.05 7.50
C LEU A 61 -0.85 5.68 7.43
N GLN A 62 -0.07 6.07 8.44
CA GLN A 62 1.36 5.76 8.55
C GLN A 62 1.73 5.41 9.98
N SER A 63 2.74 4.57 10.17
CA SER A 63 3.24 4.25 11.50
C SER A 63 3.90 5.48 12.11
N HIS A 64 3.81 5.59 13.44
CA HIS A 64 4.46 6.64 14.20
C HIS A 64 5.07 6.05 15.48
N PRO A 65 6.39 6.16 15.69
CA PRO A 65 7.38 6.78 14.79
C PRO A 65 7.47 6.10 13.40
N ASP A 66 8.02 6.79 12.40
CA ASP A 66 8.06 6.26 11.03
C ASP A 66 8.87 4.96 10.95
N LEU A 67 8.36 3.94 10.26
CA LEU A 67 9.06 2.68 10.01
C LEU A 67 9.89 2.74 8.72
N GLY A 68 11.00 3.49 8.76
CA GLY A 68 11.97 3.55 7.66
C GLY A 68 11.33 3.91 6.31
N TYR A 69 11.42 3.01 5.32
CA TYR A 69 10.81 3.17 3.99
C TYR A 69 9.39 2.57 3.86
N GLU A 70 8.62 2.52 4.95
CA GLU A 70 7.28 1.94 4.91
C GLU A 70 6.37 2.59 3.87
N HIS A 71 5.40 1.80 3.41
CA HIS A 71 4.34 2.28 2.55
C HIS A 71 3.18 2.78 3.42
N ALA A 72 2.67 3.95 3.06
CA ALA A 72 1.44 4.51 3.59
C ALA A 72 0.26 3.70 3.06
N ALA A 73 -0.69 3.45 3.95
CA ALA A 73 -2.03 3.04 3.57
C ALA A 73 -2.95 4.26 3.52
N TYR A 74 -4.15 4.07 2.98
CA TYR A 74 -5.15 5.13 2.89
C TYR A 74 -6.50 4.64 3.36
N GLU A 75 -7.07 5.33 4.33
CA GLU A 75 -8.45 5.12 4.74
C GLU A 75 -9.40 5.97 3.91
N ILE A 76 -10.47 5.35 3.43
CA ILE A 76 -11.51 5.93 2.60
C ILE A 76 -12.87 5.67 3.23
N THR A 77 -13.57 6.73 3.57
CA THR A 77 -14.96 6.67 4.04
C THR A 77 -15.92 6.77 2.86
N THR A 78 -16.75 5.73 2.68
CA THR A 78 -17.77 5.65 1.62
C THR A 78 -19.14 5.38 2.25
N GLY A 79 -19.93 6.43 2.47
CA GLY A 79 -21.15 6.33 3.27
C GLY A 79 -20.80 5.96 4.72
N ASP A 80 -21.40 4.88 5.22
CA ASP A 80 -21.19 4.37 6.58
C ASP A 80 -20.09 3.30 6.66
N THR A 81 -19.33 3.09 5.58
CA THR A 81 -18.26 2.08 5.51
C THR A 81 -16.89 2.72 5.42
N ILE A 82 -15.91 2.03 6.00
CA ILE A 82 -14.49 2.36 5.96
C ILE A 82 -13.81 1.32 5.06
N ASN A 83 -13.04 1.79 4.09
CA ASN A 83 -12.27 0.93 3.19
C ASN A 83 -10.84 1.42 3.18
N TRP A 84 -9.89 0.52 3.04
CA TRP A 84 -8.48 0.85 2.96
C TRP A 84 -7.94 0.59 1.56
N ILE A 85 -6.96 1.38 1.15
CA ILE A 85 -6.03 1.04 0.08
C ILE A 85 -4.68 0.78 0.74
N ASP A 86 -4.14 -0.42 0.51
CA ASP A 86 -2.98 -0.98 1.23
C ASP A 86 -3.20 -1.05 2.75
N CYS A 87 -2.21 -1.56 3.49
CA CYS A 87 -2.28 -1.79 4.94
C CYS A 87 -1.08 -1.18 5.67
N PRO A 88 -1.27 -0.48 6.81
CA PRO A 88 -0.16 0.01 7.61
C PRO A 88 0.79 -1.11 8.04
N SER A 89 2.08 -0.81 8.13
CA SER A 89 3.10 -1.76 8.56
C SER A 89 2.96 -2.16 10.03
N SER A 90 2.46 -1.26 10.88
CA SER A 90 2.16 -1.48 12.29
C SER A 90 0.67 -1.67 12.55
N PHE A 91 0.35 -2.30 13.68
CA PHE A 91 -1.02 -2.49 14.14
C PHE A 91 -1.40 -1.43 15.17
N SER A 92 -2.58 -0.82 15.05
CA SER A 92 -3.10 0.16 15.99
C SER A 92 -4.59 -0.02 16.27
N TRP A 93 -4.96 -0.16 17.55
CA TRP A 93 -6.35 -0.23 18.01
C TRP A 93 -7.13 1.07 17.86
N SER A 94 -6.44 2.20 17.60
CA SER A 94 -7.08 3.51 17.43
C SER A 94 -7.80 3.66 16.08
N LEU A 95 -7.54 2.77 15.13
CA LEU A 95 -8.15 2.81 13.81
C LEU A 95 -9.58 2.24 13.84
N GLN A 96 -10.42 2.76 12.94
CA GLN A 96 -11.76 2.22 12.77
C GLN A 96 -11.69 0.88 12.00
N PRO A 97 -12.56 -0.09 12.33
CA PRO A 97 -12.69 -1.32 11.56
C PRO A 97 -13.03 -1.02 10.09
N PHE A 98 -12.26 -1.57 9.16
CA PHE A 98 -12.57 -1.49 7.73
C PHE A 98 -13.49 -2.64 7.32
N GLN A 99 -14.28 -2.41 6.28
CA GLN A 99 -15.03 -3.43 5.56
C GLN A 99 -14.17 -4.08 4.47
N ASN A 100 -13.39 -3.29 3.73
CA ASN A 100 -12.50 -3.81 2.69
C ASN A 100 -11.10 -3.20 2.81
N VAL A 101 -10.07 -3.97 2.46
CA VAL A 101 -8.75 -3.47 2.11
C VAL A 101 -8.39 -3.92 0.69
N LEU A 102 -8.02 -2.95 -0.14
CA LEU A 102 -7.70 -3.12 -1.55
C LEU A 102 -6.20 -2.92 -1.72
N PHE A 103 -5.47 -3.99 -2.03
CA PHE A 103 -4.02 -3.91 -2.19
C PHE A 103 -3.63 -3.47 -3.60
N THR A 104 -2.65 -2.59 -3.69
CA THR A 104 -2.05 -2.16 -4.96
C THR A 104 -1.16 -3.23 -5.55
N HIS A 105 -0.42 -3.95 -4.70
CA HIS A 105 0.48 -5.04 -5.09
C HIS A 105 0.94 -5.87 -3.88
N HIS A 106 1.61 -6.98 -4.14
CA HIS A 106 2.00 -7.98 -3.12
C HIS A 106 3.16 -7.59 -2.20
N HIS A 107 4.00 -6.60 -2.50
CA HIS A 107 5.21 -6.34 -1.71
C HIS A 107 4.93 -5.82 -0.29
N PHE A 108 3.81 -5.14 -0.07
CA PHE A 108 3.49 -4.49 1.20
C PHE A 108 2.07 -4.77 1.67
N LEU A 109 1.89 -5.95 2.25
CA LEU A 109 0.63 -6.36 2.88
C LEU A 109 0.53 -5.97 4.37
N GLY A 110 1.57 -5.31 4.90
CA GLY A 110 1.58 -4.68 6.23
C GLY A 110 1.19 -5.62 7.38
N SER A 111 0.52 -5.06 8.39
CA SER A 111 -0.02 -5.79 9.54
C SER A 111 -1.36 -6.50 9.26
N MET A 112 -1.65 -6.86 8.00
CA MET A 112 -2.97 -7.35 7.60
C MET A 112 -3.45 -8.57 8.38
N ASN A 113 -2.56 -9.50 8.76
CA ASN A 113 -2.91 -10.64 9.61
C ASN A 113 -3.57 -10.25 10.93
N LEU A 114 -3.12 -9.15 11.53
CA LEU A 114 -3.64 -8.67 12.81
C LEU A 114 -4.95 -7.92 12.58
N TYR A 115 -5.00 -7.04 11.57
CA TYR A 115 -6.21 -6.30 11.26
C TYR A 115 -7.36 -7.20 10.79
N ARG A 116 -7.09 -8.22 9.94
CA ARG A 116 -8.10 -9.20 9.52
C ARG A 116 -8.79 -9.86 10.71
N LYS A 117 -8.02 -10.19 11.76
CA LYS A 117 -8.53 -10.80 12.98
C LYS A 117 -9.24 -9.83 13.91
N ALA A 118 -8.85 -8.56 13.88
CA ALA A 118 -9.40 -7.54 14.76
C ALA A 118 -10.71 -6.96 14.21
N PHE A 119 -10.80 -6.75 12.90
CA PHE A 119 -11.84 -5.94 12.27
C PHE A 119 -12.82 -6.75 11.41
N ASP A 120 -12.50 -8.02 11.12
CA ASP A 120 -13.31 -8.91 10.28
C ASP A 120 -13.65 -8.35 8.87
N GLY A 121 -12.83 -7.41 8.38
CA GLY A 121 -12.94 -6.88 7.02
C GLY A 121 -12.27 -7.79 6.00
N GLU A 122 -12.62 -7.62 4.73
CA GLU A 122 -12.19 -8.48 3.63
C GLU A 122 -10.98 -7.87 2.88
N SER A 123 -10.10 -8.73 2.41
CA SER A 123 -8.89 -8.37 1.65
C SER A 123 -9.01 -8.70 0.18
N TRP A 124 -8.60 -7.75 -0.66
CA TRP A 124 -8.68 -7.85 -2.12
C TRP A 124 -7.29 -7.66 -2.73
N LEU A 125 -6.87 -8.61 -3.57
CA LEU A 125 -5.59 -8.55 -4.29
C LEU A 125 -5.75 -9.08 -5.71
N HIS A 126 -5.04 -8.49 -6.66
CA HIS A 126 -5.08 -8.96 -8.05
C HIS A 126 -4.47 -10.37 -8.12
N ALA A 127 -5.12 -11.29 -8.84
CA ALA A 127 -4.77 -12.72 -8.88
C ALA A 127 -3.30 -12.98 -9.28
N ARG A 128 -2.75 -12.15 -10.18
CA ARG A 128 -1.33 -12.26 -10.60
C ARG A 128 -0.32 -11.96 -9.48
N ASP A 129 -0.73 -11.20 -8.48
CA ASP A 129 0.08 -10.89 -7.31
C ASP A 129 -0.26 -11.83 -6.14
N ALA A 130 -1.51 -12.29 -6.03
CA ALA A 130 -1.93 -13.28 -5.02
C ALA A 130 -1.20 -14.62 -5.14
N ASN A 131 -0.81 -15.00 -6.36
CA ASN A 131 -0.04 -16.22 -6.62
C ASN A 131 1.46 -16.11 -6.26
N HIS A 132 1.93 -14.95 -5.78
CA HIS A 132 3.34 -14.78 -5.43
C HIS A 132 3.65 -15.40 -4.07
N ASP A 133 4.80 -16.06 -3.94
CA ASP A 133 5.19 -16.78 -2.72
C ASP A 133 5.07 -15.92 -1.47
N ILE A 134 5.50 -14.66 -1.47
CA ILE A 134 5.42 -13.82 -0.25
C ILE A 134 3.99 -13.60 0.28
N VAL A 135 2.95 -13.86 -0.51
CA VAL A 135 1.55 -13.66 -0.14
C VAL A 135 0.96 -14.86 0.62
N HIS A 136 1.54 -16.06 0.51
CA HIS A 136 0.92 -17.30 1.04
C HIS A 136 0.58 -17.29 2.55
N LEU A 137 1.18 -16.40 3.32
CA LEU A 137 0.96 -16.27 4.77
C LEU A 137 0.03 -15.11 5.15
N PHE A 138 -0.44 -14.35 4.17
CA PHE A 138 -1.39 -13.25 4.36
C PHE A 138 -2.80 -13.69 3.95
N PRO A 139 -3.86 -13.18 4.60
CA PRO A 139 -5.21 -13.39 4.13
C PRO A 139 -5.41 -12.65 2.81
N VAL A 140 -5.95 -13.38 1.83
CA VAL A 140 -6.53 -12.84 0.60
C VAL A 140 -7.92 -13.45 0.50
N ASP A 141 -8.95 -12.68 0.82
CA ASP A 141 -10.35 -13.14 0.80
C ASP A 141 -10.88 -13.15 -0.64
N HIS A 142 -10.46 -12.19 -1.46
CA HIS A 142 -10.90 -12.03 -2.83
C HIS A 142 -9.73 -11.81 -3.79
N GLU A 143 -9.59 -12.72 -4.75
CA GLU A 143 -8.74 -12.54 -5.91
C GLU A 143 -9.54 -11.95 -7.07
N PHE A 144 -8.97 -10.95 -7.74
CA PHE A 144 -9.60 -10.35 -8.92
C PHE A 144 -8.70 -10.37 -10.15
N THR A 145 -9.32 -10.35 -11.33
CA THR A 145 -8.63 -10.24 -12.62
C THR A 145 -9.09 -8.99 -13.35
N GLY A 146 -8.15 -8.16 -13.79
CA GLY A 146 -8.47 -6.91 -14.52
C GLY A 146 -8.91 -5.79 -13.57
N ASN A 147 -9.86 -4.97 -14.03
CA ASN A 147 -10.34 -3.80 -13.29
C ASN A 147 -11.45 -4.20 -12.30
N ILE A 148 -11.56 -3.46 -11.19
CA ILE A 148 -12.56 -3.70 -10.16
C ILE A 148 -13.19 -2.40 -9.67
N GLU A 149 -14.36 -2.52 -9.05
CA GLU A 149 -14.98 -1.44 -8.29
C GLU A 149 -15.56 -2.00 -7.00
N VAL A 150 -15.13 -1.44 -5.86
CA VAL A 150 -15.60 -1.83 -4.52
C VAL A 150 -15.98 -0.57 -3.77
N ASN A 151 -17.24 -0.44 -3.35
CA ASN A 151 -17.77 0.72 -2.62
C ASN A 151 -17.45 2.08 -3.28
N GLY A 152 -17.45 2.13 -4.62
CA GLY A 152 -17.13 3.34 -5.38
C GLY A 152 -15.62 3.65 -5.52
N ILE A 153 -14.75 2.81 -4.97
CA ILE A 153 -13.30 2.83 -5.23
C ILE A 153 -13.04 2.02 -6.49
N LYS A 154 -12.46 2.66 -7.51
CA LYS A 154 -12.22 2.06 -8.82
C LYS A 154 -10.76 1.64 -8.93
N GLY A 155 -10.51 0.35 -9.05
CA GLY A 155 -9.18 -0.24 -9.29
C GLY A 155 -8.96 -0.53 -10.77
N TYR A 156 -7.81 -0.12 -11.29
CA TYR A 156 -7.40 -0.40 -12.66
C TYR A 156 -6.10 -1.19 -12.65
N HIS A 157 -6.14 -2.39 -13.21
CA HIS A 157 -4.95 -3.20 -13.38
C HIS A 157 -4.06 -2.57 -14.46
N VAL A 158 -2.82 -2.27 -14.11
CA VAL A 158 -1.87 -1.60 -14.99
C VAL A 158 -0.59 -2.42 -15.22
N ASP A 159 -0.28 -3.40 -14.36
CA ASP A 159 0.98 -4.15 -14.41
C ASP A 159 2.19 -3.18 -14.23
N GLY A 160 3.38 -3.49 -14.74
CA GLY A 160 4.53 -2.58 -14.71
C GLY A 160 5.46 -2.86 -13.53
N HIS A 161 5.13 -2.37 -12.33
CA HIS A 161 5.93 -2.61 -11.12
C HIS A 161 5.89 -4.08 -10.71
N THR A 162 4.68 -4.63 -10.55
CA THR A 162 4.40 -6.05 -10.34
C THR A 162 3.40 -6.55 -11.38
N PRO A 163 3.34 -7.87 -11.68
CA PRO A 163 2.41 -8.43 -12.65
C PRO A 163 0.93 -8.09 -12.42
N GLY A 164 0.52 -7.96 -11.16
CA GLY A 164 -0.82 -7.61 -10.71
C GLY A 164 -1.00 -6.16 -10.25
N PHE A 165 -0.02 -5.28 -10.47
CA PHE A 165 -0.07 -3.92 -9.95
C PHE A 165 -1.36 -3.20 -10.38
N THR A 166 -2.08 -2.68 -9.39
CA THR A 166 -3.38 -2.02 -9.55
C THR A 166 -3.31 -0.64 -8.94
N VAL A 167 -3.71 0.37 -9.72
CA VAL A 167 -3.88 1.74 -9.23
C VAL A 167 -5.33 1.98 -8.90
N TYR A 168 -5.60 2.81 -7.90
CA TYR A 168 -6.96 3.09 -7.46
C TYR A 168 -7.34 4.55 -7.63
N PHE A 169 -8.64 4.78 -7.75
CA PHE A 169 -9.26 6.10 -7.80
C PHE A 169 -10.47 6.13 -6.87
N TYR A 170 -10.61 7.26 -6.16
CA TYR A 170 -11.83 7.57 -5.42
C TYR A 170 -12.09 9.07 -5.47
N ARG A 171 -13.22 9.46 -6.06
CA ARG A 171 -13.55 10.87 -6.33
C ARG A 171 -12.39 11.55 -7.08
N ASP A 172 -11.82 12.61 -6.51
CA ASP A 172 -10.70 13.40 -7.04
C ASP A 172 -9.32 12.97 -6.49
N CYS A 173 -9.22 11.75 -5.93
CA CYS A 173 -7.97 11.16 -5.45
C CYS A 173 -7.49 10.04 -6.38
N PHE A 174 -6.18 10.04 -6.65
CA PHE A 174 -5.46 8.98 -7.35
C PHE A 174 -4.44 8.31 -6.42
N PHE A 175 -4.41 6.98 -6.40
CA PHE A 175 -3.56 6.18 -5.51
C PHE A 175 -2.60 5.30 -6.35
N PRO A 176 -1.42 5.83 -6.71
CA PRO A 176 -0.41 5.08 -7.46
C PRO A 176 0.54 4.22 -6.59
N CYS A 177 0.41 4.28 -5.26
CA CYS A 177 1.36 3.69 -4.31
C CYS A 177 2.81 4.04 -4.70
N ASP A 178 3.65 3.04 -4.88
CA ASP A 178 5.08 3.15 -5.15
C ASP A 178 5.43 2.95 -6.62
N TYR A 179 4.47 3.01 -7.55
CA TYR A 179 4.75 2.93 -9.00
C TYR A 179 5.83 3.94 -9.42
N VAL A 180 5.80 5.11 -8.77
CA VAL A 180 6.85 6.12 -8.86
C VAL A 180 7.36 6.54 -7.50
N PHE A 181 8.66 6.78 -7.43
CA PHE A 181 9.33 7.40 -6.31
C PHE A 181 9.31 8.91 -6.52
N TYR A 182 8.68 9.62 -5.61
CA TYR A 182 8.47 11.05 -5.73
C TYR A 182 8.57 11.74 -4.38
N LYS A 183 9.14 12.94 -4.42
CA LYS A 183 9.07 13.92 -3.33
C LYS A 183 8.61 15.23 -3.96
N PRO A 184 7.53 15.86 -3.47
CA PRO A 184 7.09 17.16 -3.97
C PRO A 184 8.25 18.16 -4.10
N GLY A 185 8.29 18.87 -5.22
CA GLY A 185 9.37 19.79 -5.61
C GLY A 185 10.69 19.14 -6.04
N LYS A 186 10.75 17.82 -6.22
CA LYS A 186 11.93 17.07 -6.71
C LYS A 186 11.62 16.29 -7.98
N SER A 187 12.66 15.74 -8.60
CA SER A 187 12.49 14.85 -9.74
C SER A 187 11.78 13.56 -9.33
N MET A 188 10.94 13.06 -10.23
CA MET A 188 10.25 11.79 -10.11
C MET A 188 11.11 10.69 -10.77
N LYS A 189 11.02 9.46 -10.24
CA LYS A 189 11.64 8.28 -10.85
C LYS A 189 10.64 7.13 -10.84
N PHE A 190 10.71 6.25 -11.83
CA PHE A 190 10.05 4.96 -11.71
C PHE A 190 10.62 4.17 -10.53
N ASN A 191 9.81 3.30 -9.96
CA ASN A 191 10.29 2.39 -8.93
C ASN A 191 11.49 1.58 -9.45
N PRO A 192 12.67 1.69 -8.81
CA PRO A 192 13.91 1.14 -9.33
C PRO A 192 13.96 -0.39 -9.29
N TYR A 193 13.04 -1.03 -8.57
CA TYR A 193 12.95 -2.49 -8.48
C TYR A 193 12.01 -3.09 -9.53
N SER A 194 11.49 -2.26 -10.44
CA SER A 194 10.59 -2.70 -11.51
C SER A 194 11.34 -3.14 -12.76
N PRO A 195 10.78 -4.03 -13.59
CA PRO A 195 11.23 -4.22 -14.95
C PRO A 195 11.09 -2.91 -15.74
N MET A 196 12.21 -2.22 -15.98
CA MET A 196 12.22 -0.82 -16.44
C MET A 196 11.46 -0.61 -17.76
N GLU A 197 11.64 -1.51 -18.72
CA GLU A 197 10.92 -1.44 -20.01
C GLU A 197 9.40 -1.62 -19.83
N LYS A 198 9.00 -2.49 -18.89
CA LYS A 198 7.59 -2.77 -18.63
C LYS A 198 6.91 -1.61 -17.92
N ILE A 199 7.52 -1.08 -16.86
CA ILE A 199 6.94 0.03 -16.09
C ILE A 199 6.82 1.31 -16.92
N LYS A 200 7.81 1.59 -17.79
CA LYS A 200 7.75 2.71 -18.74
C LYS A 200 6.60 2.52 -19.73
N LYS A 201 6.48 1.35 -20.34
CA LYS A 201 5.38 1.06 -21.27
C LYS A 201 4.01 1.24 -20.63
N GLN A 202 3.84 0.74 -19.41
CA GLN A 202 2.56 0.79 -18.69
C GLN A 202 2.26 2.17 -18.08
N ALA A 203 3.26 3.05 -17.97
CA ALA A 203 3.02 4.45 -17.58
C ALA A 203 2.08 5.17 -18.55
N ASN A 204 2.07 4.80 -19.85
CA ASN A 204 1.13 5.33 -20.83
C ASN A 204 -0.33 4.92 -20.55
N VAL A 205 -0.54 3.73 -19.97
CA VAL A 205 -1.88 3.30 -19.54
C VAL A 205 -2.37 4.19 -18.40
N ILE A 206 -1.48 4.50 -17.44
CA ILE A 206 -1.79 5.44 -16.35
C ILE A 206 -2.12 6.82 -16.90
N THR A 207 -1.33 7.35 -17.85
CA THR A 207 -1.62 8.62 -18.53
C THR A 207 -3.02 8.64 -19.14
N ALA A 208 -3.40 7.60 -19.88
CA ALA A 208 -4.73 7.52 -20.50
C ALA A 208 -5.86 7.46 -19.46
N LEU A 209 -5.65 6.79 -18.32
CA LEU A 209 -6.62 6.77 -17.21
C LEU A 209 -6.77 8.14 -16.55
N LEU A 210 -5.67 8.88 -16.41
CA LEU A 210 -5.64 10.20 -15.78
C LEU A 210 -6.31 11.27 -16.65
N ASP A 211 -6.15 11.21 -17.98
CA ASP A 211 -6.73 12.19 -18.91
C ASP A 211 -8.28 12.16 -18.96
N GLN A 212 -8.88 11.09 -18.44
CA GLN A 212 -10.33 10.91 -18.41
C GLN A 212 -10.96 11.36 -17.08
N ARG A 213 -10.19 12.02 -16.20
CA ARG A 213 -10.58 12.26 -14.80
C ARG A 213 -10.20 13.62 -14.29
N GLU A 214 -11.07 14.17 -13.45
CA GLU A 214 -10.75 15.32 -12.62
C GLU A 214 -10.10 14.82 -11.32
N ILE A 215 -8.79 15.05 -11.18
CA ILE A 215 -8.00 14.64 -10.01
C ILE A 215 -7.39 15.90 -9.38
N ASN A 216 -7.45 16.00 -8.06
CA ASN A 216 -6.85 17.08 -7.29
C ASN A 216 -5.71 16.58 -6.40
N HIS A 217 -5.79 15.34 -5.92
CA HIS A 217 -4.88 14.77 -4.94
C HIS A 217 -4.25 13.48 -5.45
N VAL A 218 -2.93 13.34 -5.29
CA VAL A 218 -2.21 12.09 -5.52
C VAL A 218 -1.67 11.56 -4.20
N CYS A 219 -1.95 10.29 -3.95
CA CYS A 219 -1.74 9.57 -2.70
C CYS A 219 -0.75 8.42 -2.94
N GLY A 220 0.55 8.73 -2.87
CA GLY A 220 1.61 7.77 -3.13
C GLY A 220 2.11 7.04 -1.87
N TYR A 221 3.05 6.11 -2.03
CA TYR A 221 3.51 5.27 -0.93
C TYR A 221 4.09 6.04 0.28
N THR A 222 4.58 7.27 0.12
CA THR A 222 5.13 8.07 1.24
C THR A 222 4.78 9.55 1.14
N TYR A 223 3.93 9.93 0.18
CA TYR A 223 3.70 11.34 -0.13
C TYR A 223 2.23 11.61 -0.47
N ILE A 224 1.82 12.84 -0.19
CA ILE A 224 0.60 13.44 -0.71
C ILE A 224 1.03 14.62 -1.57
N ALA A 225 0.52 14.72 -2.79
CA ALA A 225 0.85 15.79 -3.73
C ALA A 225 -0.40 16.35 -4.40
N SER A 226 -0.31 17.61 -4.87
CA SER A 226 -1.33 18.12 -5.79
C SER A 226 -1.21 17.39 -7.14
N TYR A 227 -2.34 17.12 -7.77
CA TYR A 227 -2.35 16.47 -9.08
C TYR A 227 -1.59 17.26 -10.14
N LYS A 228 -1.74 18.59 -10.15
CA LYS A 228 -1.04 19.46 -11.10
C LYS A 228 0.48 19.29 -11.03
N GLU A 229 1.03 19.31 -9.82
CA GLU A 229 2.48 19.16 -9.60
C GLU A 229 2.94 17.74 -9.94
N TRP A 230 2.21 16.73 -9.45
CA TRP A 230 2.53 15.33 -9.70
C TRP A 230 2.46 14.99 -11.19
N ARG A 231 1.42 15.44 -11.90
CA ARG A 231 1.21 15.20 -13.34
C ARG A 231 2.32 15.85 -14.17
N SER A 232 2.73 17.06 -13.82
CA SER A 232 3.87 17.70 -14.48
C SER A 232 5.15 16.88 -14.34
N ALA A 233 5.44 16.39 -13.12
CA ALA A 233 6.63 15.58 -12.87
C ALA A 233 6.54 14.19 -13.52
N PHE A 234 5.36 13.59 -13.58
CA PHE A 234 5.11 12.31 -14.24
C PHE A 234 5.25 12.42 -15.75
N ASN A 235 4.76 13.50 -16.38
CA ASN A 235 4.91 13.73 -17.80
C ASN A 235 6.39 13.87 -18.19
N SER A 236 7.18 14.65 -17.44
CA SER A 236 8.63 14.73 -17.66
C SER A 236 9.41 13.44 -17.42
N LEU A 237 8.81 12.45 -16.73
CA LEU A 237 9.42 11.14 -16.50
C LEU A 237 9.16 10.16 -17.66
N ILE A 238 8.05 10.33 -18.39
CA ILE A 238 7.66 9.46 -19.52
C ILE A 238 8.10 10.00 -20.89
N GLU A 239 8.46 11.28 -20.96
CA GLU A 239 9.13 11.91 -22.11
C GLU A 239 10.58 11.39 -22.29
#